data_AF-A0A7C9DED1-F1
#
_entry.id   AF-A0A7C9DED1-F1
#
_cell.length_a   1.000
_cell.length_b   1.000
_cell.length_c   1.000
_cell.angle_alpha   90.00
_cell.angle_beta   90.00
_cell.angle_gamma   90.00
#
_symmetry.space_group_name_H-M   'P 1'
#
loop_
_entity.id
_entity.type
_entity.pdbx_description
1 polymer ?
#
loop_
_entity_poly.entity_id
_entity_poly.type
_entity_poly.pdbx_seq_one_letter_code
_entity_poly.pdbx_strand_id
1 'polypeptide(L)'
;GECSAIPAVLRLFNRLVGAGFKVILLSGRDEEALGQATVDNLVDRGFVGFHRLIMRSPEYRGQGAITFKSNIRKQLMDQGYRIWGNVGDQWSDLQGDCAGNRTFKIPNPMYFVP
;
A
#
# COMPACT_ATOMS: atom_id res chain seq x y z
N GLY A 1 3.81 6.65 17.62
CA GLY A 1 2.68 5.89 18.20
C GLY A 1 2.72 4.50 17.63
N GLU A 2 2.51 3.49 18.46
CA GLU A 2 2.55 2.09 18.01
C GLU A 2 1.30 1.74 17.19
N CYS A 3 1.49 1.19 15.99
CA CYS A 3 0.40 0.66 15.18
C CYS A 3 0.49 -0.87 15.15
N SER A 4 -0.51 -1.52 15.75
CA SER A 4 -0.60 -2.99 15.74
C SER A 4 -0.82 -3.54 14.33
N ALA A 5 -0.11 -4.61 14.00
CA ALA A 5 -0.35 -5.35 12.76
C ALA A 5 -1.72 -6.04 12.81
N ILE A 6 -2.41 -6.07 11.66
CA ILE A 6 -3.57 -6.94 11.47
C ILE A 6 -3.03 -8.35 11.18
N PRO A 7 -3.25 -9.35 12.07
CA PRO A 7 -2.60 -10.66 11.94
C PRO A 7 -2.88 -11.37 10.61
N ALA A 8 -4.09 -11.21 10.06
CA ALA A 8 -4.45 -11.79 8.77
C ALA A 8 -3.65 -11.19 7.61
N VAL A 9 -3.40 -9.88 7.63
CA VAL A 9 -2.62 -9.17 6.59
C VAL A 9 -1.16 -9.56 6.69
N LEU A 10 -0.59 -9.66 7.90
CA LEU A 10 0.78 -10.13 8.08
C LEU A 10 0.97 -11.56 7.55
N ARG A 11 0.02 -12.47 7.80
CA ARG A 11 0.06 -13.83 7.24
C ARG A 11 -0.02 -13.83 5.71
N LEU A 12 -0.89 -13.01 5.12
CA LEU A 12 -0.99 -12.87 3.66
C LEU A 12 0.32 -12.34 3.07
N PHE A 13 0.86 -11.27 3.66
CA PHE A 13 2.11 -10.64 3.26
C PHE A 13 3.25 -11.67 3.24
N ASN A 14 3.46 -12.41 4.34
CA ASN A 14 4.52 -13.42 4.43
C ASN A 14 4.35 -14.53 3.39
N ARG A 15 3.11 -14.96 3.11
CA ARG A 15 2.86 -15.95 2.05
C ARG A 15 3.20 -15.42 0.65
N LEU A 16 2.86 -14.17 0.36
CA LEU A 16 3.14 -13.57 -0.94
C LEU A 16 4.64 -13.39 -1.15
N VAL A 17 5.34 -12.83 -0.16
CA VAL A 17 6.80 -12.70 -0.20
C VAL A 17 7.47 -14.08 -0.35
N GLY A 18 7.07 -15.06 0.46
CA GLY A 18 7.60 -16.43 0.39
C GLY A 18 7.30 -17.16 -0.92
N ALA A 19 6.22 -16.79 -1.62
CA ALA A 19 5.89 -17.30 -2.96
C ALA A 19 6.61 -16.56 -4.10
N GLY A 20 7.47 -15.58 -3.79
CA GLY A 20 8.25 -14.82 -4.78
C GLY A 20 7.53 -13.62 -5.37
N PHE A 21 6.39 -13.20 -4.83
CA PHE A 21 5.75 -11.96 -5.26
C PHE A 21 6.52 -10.74 -4.77
N LYS A 22 6.66 -9.74 -5.64
CA LYS A 22 7.15 -8.41 -5.26
C LYS A 22 6.02 -7.63 -4.60
N VAL A 23 5.97 -7.64 -3.27
CA VAL A 23 4.96 -6.90 -2.52
C VAL A 23 5.37 -5.43 -2.40
N ILE A 24 4.54 -4.51 -2.89
CA ILE A 24 4.76 -3.06 -2.79
C ILE A 24 3.71 -2.50 -1.82
N LEU A 25 4.17 -1.72 -0.84
CA LEU A 25 3.32 -1.02 0.11
C LEU A 25 3.09 0.40 -0.40
N LEU A 26 1.83 0.76 -0.67
CA LEU A 26 1.45 2.08 -1.17
C LEU A 26 0.57 2.79 -0.14
N SER A 27 1.07 3.89 0.42
CA SER A 27 0.42 4.60 1.53
C SER A 27 0.18 6.06 1.20
N GLY A 28 -0.94 6.60 1.68
CA GLY A 28 -1.24 8.04 1.61
C GLY A 28 -0.57 8.88 2.69
N ARG A 29 0.15 8.25 3.64
CA ARG A 29 0.90 8.94 4.69
C ARG A 29 1.97 9.86 4.09
N ASP A 30 2.15 11.02 4.69
CA ASP A 30 3.18 11.97 4.30
C ASP A 30 4.58 11.39 4.60
N GLU A 31 5.44 11.36 3.59
CA GLU A 31 6.76 10.76 3.66
C GLU A 31 7.71 11.57 4.56
N GLU A 32 7.72 12.90 4.43
CA GLU A 32 8.62 13.77 5.22
C GLU A 32 8.28 13.69 6.71
N ALA A 33 6.98 13.68 7.05
CA ALA A 33 6.55 13.68 8.43
C ALA A 33 6.59 12.28 9.09
N LEU A 34 6.32 11.20 8.33
CA LEU A 34 6.05 9.88 8.90
C LEU A 34 6.89 8.74 8.32
N GLY A 35 7.83 9.02 7.41
CA GLY A 35 8.62 8.02 6.69
C GLY A 35 9.35 7.05 7.61
N GLN A 36 10.30 7.55 8.40
CA GLN A 36 11.12 6.72 9.29
C GLN A 36 10.26 5.92 10.29
N ALA A 37 9.34 6.60 10.98
CA ALA A 37 8.46 5.95 11.95
C ALA A 37 7.57 4.85 11.32
N THR A 38 7.19 5.00 10.05
CA THR A 38 6.42 3.98 9.33
C THR A 38 7.29 2.78 9.00
N VAL A 39 8.53 2.99 8.55
CA VAL A 39 9.50 1.92 8.28
C VAL A 39 9.79 1.12 9.54
N ASP A 40 10.14 1.81 10.64
CA ASP A 40 10.47 1.15 11.91
C ASP A 40 9.29 0.30 12.40
N ASN A 41 8.07 0.86 12.39
CA ASN A 41 6.89 0.12 12.80
C ASN A 41 6.56 -1.06 11.86
N LEU A 42 6.83 -0.98 10.56
CA LEU A 42 6.63 -2.12 9.65
C LEU A 42 7.58 -3.26 9.98
N VAL A 43 8.86 -2.95 10.20
CA VAL A 43 9.88 -3.92 10.55
C VAL A 43 9.59 -4.55 11.92
N ASP A 44 9.32 -3.74 12.94
CA ASP A 44 9.01 -4.21 14.30
C ASP A 44 7.78 -5.12 14.35
N ARG A 45 6.83 -4.94 13.42
CA ARG A 45 5.60 -5.73 13.34
C ARG A 45 5.71 -6.90 12.35
N GLY A 46 6.90 -7.16 11.80
CA GLY A 46 7.20 -8.34 11.00
C GLY A 46 6.93 -8.20 9.50
N PHE A 47 6.63 -7.00 8.99
CA PHE A 47 6.52 -6.74 7.55
C PHE A 47 7.90 -6.55 6.93
N VAL A 48 8.72 -7.60 6.93
CA VAL A 48 10.08 -7.60 6.39
C VAL A 48 10.09 -8.21 4.99
N GLY A 49 10.85 -7.61 4.07
CA GLY A 49 11.00 -8.12 2.70
C GLY A 49 9.99 -7.59 1.68
N PHE A 50 9.31 -6.48 1.99
CA PHE A 50 8.57 -5.74 0.95
C PHE A 50 9.56 -5.19 -0.09
N HIS A 51 9.14 -5.19 -1.35
CA HIS A 51 9.97 -4.73 -2.46
C HIS A 51 10.17 -3.22 -2.45
N ARG A 52 9.11 -2.46 -2.17
CA ARG A 52 9.13 -0.99 -2.03
C ARG A 52 8.05 -0.51 -1.08
N LEU A 53 8.34 0.55 -0.33
CA LEU A 53 7.35 1.38 0.35
C LEU A 53 7.27 2.71 -0.42
N ILE A 54 6.06 3.06 -0.87
CA ILE A 54 5.78 4.31 -1.57
C ILE A 54 4.81 5.11 -0.71
N MET A 55 5.27 6.26 -0.23
CA MET A 55 4.50 7.19 0.59
C MET A 55 4.22 8.46 -0.22
N ARG A 56 3.40 9.36 0.34
CA ARG A 56 3.07 10.61 -0.33
C ARG A 56 4.23 11.61 -0.13
N SER A 57 4.97 11.86 -1.20
CA SER A 57 6.00 12.90 -1.24
C SER A 57 5.38 14.31 -1.35
N PRO A 58 6.17 15.38 -1.14
CA PRO A 58 5.70 16.76 -1.28
C PRO A 58 5.05 17.07 -2.62
N GLU A 59 5.53 16.48 -3.73
CA GLU A 59 4.98 16.70 -5.06
C GLU A 59 3.51 16.22 -5.22
N TYR A 60 3.08 15.30 -4.36
CA TYR A 60 1.72 14.73 -4.36
C TYR A 60 0.82 15.33 -3.27
N ARG A 61 1.29 16.34 -2.53
CA ARG A 61 0.45 17.07 -1.56
C ARG A 61 -0.71 17.76 -2.29
N GLY A 62 -1.89 17.71 -1.68
CA GLY A 62 -3.12 18.26 -2.26
C GLY A 62 -3.80 17.38 -3.33
N GLN A 63 -3.17 16.32 -3.84
CA GLN A 63 -3.83 15.39 -4.77
C GLN A 63 -4.81 14.47 -4.04
N GLY A 64 -5.94 14.15 -4.68
CA GLY A 64 -6.89 13.15 -4.16
C GLY A 64 -6.22 11.78 -3.98
N ALA A 65 -6.65 11.02 -2.97
CA ALA A 65 -6.07 9.70 -2.67
C ALA A 65 -6.17 8.73 -3.85
N ILE A 66 -7.31 8.76 -4.56
CA ILE A 66 -7.55 7.95 -5.77
C ILE A 66 -6.55 8.31 -6.87
N THR A 67 -6.39 9.60 -7.18
CA THR A 67 -5.50 10.09 -8.24
C THR A 67 -4.05 9.73 -7.95
N PHE A 68 -3.59 10.00 -6.73
CA PHE A 68 -2.23 9.65 -6.30
C PHE A 68 -1.97 8.14 -6.48
N LYS A 69 -2.84 7.29 -5.93
CA LYS A 69 -2.63 5.83 -5.98
C LYS A 69 -2.74 5.28 -7.40
N SER A 70 -3.66 5.80 -8.22
CA SER A 70 -3.80 5.41 -9.62
C SER A 70 -2.55 5.77 -10.44
N ASN A 71 -1.99 6.97 -10.23
CA ASN A 71 -0.77 7.41 -10.90
C ASN A 71 0.43 6.52 -10.53
N ILE A 72 0.59 6.19 -9.24
CA ILE A 72 1.67 5.28 -8.82
C ILE A 72 1.49 3.89 -9.43
N ARG A 73 0.27 3.33 -9.45
CA ARG A 73 0.01 2.03 -10.09
C ARG A 73 0.33 2.04 -11.58
N LYS A 74 -0.02 3.13 -12.29
CA LYS A 74 0.33 3.32 -13.70
C LYS A 74 1.85 3.37 -13.89
N GLN A 75 2.56 4.16 -13.09
CA GLN A 75 4.04 4.22 -13.13
C GLN A 75 4.68 2.85 -12.89
N LEU A 76 4.14 2.04 -11.98
CA LEU A 76 4.62 0.67 -11.77
C LEU A 76 4.39 -0.19 -13.02
N MET A 77 3.24 -0.09 -13.69
CA MET A 77 3.00 -0.80 -14.94
C MET A 77 3.94 -0.34 -16.06
N ASP A 78 4.19 0.96 -16.18
CA ASP A 78 5.13 1.54 -17.15
C ASP A 78 6.58 1.11 -16.89
N GLN A 79 6.93 0.82 -15.63
CA GLN A 79 8.20 0.20 -15.23
C GLN A 79 8.29 -1.30 -15.54
N GLY A 80 7.26 -1.89 -16.16
CA GLY A 80 7.19 -3.30 -16.56
C GLY A 80 6.64 -4.24 -15.49
N TYR A 81 6.08 -3.73 -14.39
CA TYR A 81 5.43 -4.60 -13.40
C TYR A 81 4.05 -5.03 -13.88
N ARG A 82 3.71 -6.30 -13.65
CA ARG A 82 2.34 -6.80 -13.78
C ARG A 82 1.69 -6.87 -12.40
N ILE A 83 0.71 -6.00 -12.15
CA ILE A 83 -0.03 -5.96 -10.89
C ILE A 83 -1.06 -7.11 -10.86
N TRP A 84 -0.72 -8.18 -10.15
CA TRP A 84 -1.59 -9.35 -10.02
C TRP A 84 -2.77 -9.14 -9.09
N GLY A 85 -2.57 -8.37 -8.03
CA GLY A 85 -3.66 -8.05 -7.12
C GLY A 85 -3.36 -6.83 -6.26
N ASN A 86 -4.44 -6.22 -5.79
CA ASN A 86 -4.40 -5.05 -4.94
C ASN A 86 -5.28 -5.29 -3.71
N VAL A 87 -4.74 -4.97 -2.54
CA VAL A 87 -5.38 -5.20 -1.25
C VAL A 87 -5.47 -3.85 -0.55
N GLY A 88 -6.68 -3.45 -0.16
CA GLY A 88 -6.92 -2.16 0.46
C GLY A 88 -8.14 -2.19 1.34
N ASP A 89 -8.14 -1.32 2.34
CA ASP A 89 -9.25 -1.18 3.28
C ASP A 89 -10.17 -0.01 2.90
N GLN A 90 -9.79 0.83 1.95
CA GLN A 90 -10.63 1.90 1.40
C GLN A 90 -11.02 1.60 -0.04
N TRP A 91 -12.18 2.10 -0.48
CA TRP A 91 -12.55 2.02 -1.89
C TRP A 91 -11.56 2.81 -2.77
N SER A 92 -10.99 3.90 -2.25
CA SER A 92 -9.96 4.69 -2.93
C SER A 92 -8.64 3.92 -3.19
N ASP A 93 -8.40 2.80 -2.51
CA ASP A 93 -7.30 1.89 -2.83
C ASP A 93 -7.57 1.05 -4.07
N LEU A 94 -8.84 0.67 -4.26
CA LEU A 94 -9.27 -0.35 -5.22
C LEU A 94 -9.93 0.24 -6.46
N GLN A 95 -10.35 1.50 -6.39
CA GLN A 95 -10.95 2.27 -7.47
C GLN A 95 -9.88 3.07 -8.23
N GLY A 96 -10.21 3.39 -9.48
CA GLY A 96 -9.30 4.03 -10.44
C GLY A 96 -8.61 3.03 -11.35
N ASP A 97 -7.77 3.54 -12.24
CA ASP A 97 -7.10 2.73 -13.24
C ASP A 97 -6.01 1.83 -12.62
N CYS A 98 -5.63 0.80 -13.36
CA CYS A 98 -4.52 -0.09 -13.01
C CYS A 98 -4.70 -0.81 -11.66
N ALA A 99 -5.94 -1.10 -11.24
CA ALA A 99 -6.24 -1.77 -9.98
C ALA A 99 -5.68 -3.22 -9.87
N GLY A 100 -5.21 -3.78 -10.98
CA GLY A 100 -4.67 -5.13 -11.08
C GLY A 100 -5.74 -6.17 -11.42
N ASN A 101 -5.31 -7.42 -11.62
CA ASN A 101 -6.20 -8.50 -12.08
C ASN A 101 -7.27 -8.89 -11.05
N ARG A 102 -7.01 -8.67 -9.75
CA ARG A 102 -7.97 -8.90 -8.66
C ARG A 102 -7.80 -7.86 -7.55
N THR A 103 -8.92 -7.41 -6.98
CA THR A 103 -8.96 -6.50 -5.84
C THR A 103 -9.53 -7.19 -4.62
N PHE A 104 -8.98 -6.91 -3.44
CA PHE A 104 -9.44 -7.46 -2.16
C PHE A 104 -9.71 -6.32 -1.18
N LYS A 105 -10.99 -6.14 -0.82
CA LYS A 105 -11.42 -5.14 0.16
C LYS A 105 -11.35 -5.73 1.57
N ILE A 106 -10.53 -5.12 2.42
CA ILE A 106 -10.49 -5.41 3.86
C ILE A 106 -11.54 -4.54 4.56
N PRO A 107 -12.29 -5.05 5.55
CA PRO A 107 -13.22 -4.23 6.33
C PRO A 107 -12.45 -3.21 7.18
N ASN A 108 -12.86 -1.95 7.10
CA ASN A 108 -12.44 -0.89 8.02
C ASN A 108 -13.69 -0.13 8.48
N PRO A 109 -14.20 -0.39 9.70
CA PRO A 109 -15.39 0.28 10.23
C PRO A 109 -15.09 1.65 10.86
N MET A 110 -13.81 2.02 11.02
CA MET A 110 -13.42 3.19 11.81
C MET A 110 -13.53 4.51 11.05
N TYR A 111 -13.25 4.53 9.75
CA TYR A 111 -13.36 5.74 8.92
C TYR A 111 -13.38 5.42 7.42
N PHE A 112 -13.89 6.38 6.65
CA PHE A 112 -13.96 6.33 5.19
C PHE A 112 -13.12 7.46 4.58
N VAL A 113 -12.36 7.15 3.53
CA VAL A 113 -11.63 8.13 2.73
C VAL A 113 -12.36 8.30 1.39
N PRO A 114 -13.05 9.45 1.17
CA PRO A 114 -13.66 9.78 -0.11
C PRO A 114 -12.67 9.80 -1.28
#